data_AF-A0A089KBC0-F1
#
_entry.id   AF-A0A089KBC0-F1
#
_cell.length_a   1.000
_cell.length_b   1.000
_cell.length_c   1.000
_cell.angle_alpha   90.00
_cell.angle_beta   90.00
_cell.angle_gamma   90.00
#
_symmetry.space_group_name_H-M   'P 1'
#
loop_
_entity.id
_entity.type
_entity.pdbx_description
1 polymer ?
#
loop_
_entity_poly.entity_id
_entity_poly.type
_entity_poly.pdbx_seq_one_letter_code
_entity_poly.pdbx_strand_id
1 'polypeptide(L)'
;MKKNAKVLLYVSLFTAVMVMLFGWVLPAVLQFYLHNMYIKGLTLLFIFSVVVLSKRFTWKNNMVYVIAGFTLLSMLLDTSGNPVTNKPLEWVVSPIGELQVMQDVSNYAPGEYAITDNLTILKQNGEVLELSTVWLYLYRFVQYLVLYSVVGTLLGIIIGMRPQREIPFIQTTAETPLTAEQELRAAAEMKRRAEAGSVRPIPPQEILDTVRQMKKDGKLIAAIKLVRQHSDMSLGEAKQYVEQL
;
A
#
# COMPACT_ATOMS: atom_id res chain seq x y z
N MET A 1 -21.04 -25.89 38.58
CA MET A 1 -20.05 -24.79 38.77
C MET A 1 -20.76 -23.45 38.79
N LYS A 2 -20.49 -22.60 39.80
CA LYS A 2 -21.00 -21.22 39.87
C LYS A 2 -20.58 -20.45 38.62
N LYS A 3 -21.41 -19.52 38.12
CA LYS A 3 -21.18 -18.74 36.89
C LYS A 3 -19.77 -18.11 36.85
N ASN A 4 -19.31 -17.61 37.99
CA ASN A 4 -17.99 -16.98 38.16
C ASN A 4 -16.83 -17.98 37.97
N ALA A 5 -17.00 -19.23 38.39
CA ALA A 5 -15.99 -20.27 38.19
C ALA A 5 -15.86 -20.70 36.72
N LYS A 6 -16.97 -20.69 35.96
CA LYS A 6 -16.91 -20.93 34.51
C LYS A 6 -16.20 -19.80 33.79
N VAL A 7 -16.50 -18.54 34.13
CA VAL A 7 -15.81 -17.36 33.57
C VAL A 7 -14.31 -17.41 33.85
N LEU A 8 -13.92 -17.68 35.11
CA LEU A 8 -12.51 -17.84 35.47
C LEU A 8 -11.82 -18.94 34.67
N LEU A 9 -12.47 -20.10 34.50
CA LEU A 9 -11.93 -21.22 33.72
C LEU A 9 -11.72 -20.84 32.24
N TYR A 10 -12.66 -20.13 31.61
CA TYR A 10 -12.49 -19.68 30.23
C TYR A 10 -11.38 -18.65 30.07
N VAL A 11 -11.25 -17.71 31.01
CA VAL A 11 -10.16 -16.73 31.01
C VAL A 11 -8.81 -17.43 31.17
N SER A 12 -8.69 -18.37 32.11
CA SER A 12 -7.45 -19.13 32.30
C SER A 12 -7.11 -20.00 31.09
N LEU A 13 -8.09 -20.63 30.46
CA LEU A 13 -7.88 -21.41 29.25
C LEU A 13 -7.43 -20.52 28.09
N PHE A 14 -8.05 -19.36 27.92
CA PHE A 14 -7.65 -18.38 26.91
C PHE A 14 -6.21 -17.92 27.14
N THR A 15 -5.84 -17.56 28.36
CA THR A 15 -4.48 -17.17 28.71
C THR A 15 -3.49 -18.30 28.44
N ALA A 16 -3.81 -19.55 28.81
CA ALA A 16 -2.95 -20.70 28.54
C ALA A 16 -2.74 -20.93 27.04
N VAL A 17 -3.80 -20.79 26.23
CA VAL A 17 -3.71 -20.88 24.76
C VAL A 17 -2.87 -19.74 24.19
N MET A 18 -3.03 -18.50 24.67
CA MET A 18 -2.22 -17.37 24.24
C MET A 18 -0.74 -17.58 24.59
N VAL A 19 -0.43 -18.03 25.80
CA VAL A 19 0.95 -18.35 26.21
C VAL A 19 1.54 -19.47 25.37
N MET A 20 0.78 -20.52 25.07
CA MET A 20 1.25 -21.60 24.19
C MET A 20 1.50 -21.10 22.77
N LEU A 21 0.58 -20.30 22.21
CA LEU A 21 0.69 -19.75 20.87
C LEU A 21 1.86 -18.78 20.73
N PHE A 22 1.96 -17.79 21.62
CA PHE A 22 2.99 -16.74 21.52
C PHE A 22 4.32 -17.12 22.15
N GLY A 23 4.31 -18.00 23.17
CA GLY A 23 5.52 -18.44 23.87
C GLY A 23 6.25 -19.58 23.18
N TRP A 24 5.54 -20.46 22.46
CA TRP A 24 6.16 -21.62 21.80
C TRP A 24 5.84 -21.74 20.32
N VAL A 25 4.57 -21.76 19.94
CA VAL A 25 4.21 -22.06 18.55
C VAL A 25 4.73 -21.00 17.59
N LEU A 26 4.48 -19.73 17.87
CA LEU A 26 4.89 -18.62 17.00
C LEU A 26 6.42 -18.51 16.91
N PRO A 27 7.20 -18.54 18.00
CA PRO A 27 8.65 -18.59 17.92
C PRO A 27 9.17 -19.81 17.14
N ALA A 28 8.62 -21.01 17.37
CA ALA A 28 9.04 -22.21 16.66
C ALA A 28 8.75 -22.13 15.15
N VAL A 29 7.57 -21.62 14.77
CA VAL A 29 7.21 -21.41 13.36
C VAL A 29 8.09 -20.33 12.74
N LEU A 30 8.37 -19.24 13.45
CA LEU A 30 9.25 -18.17 12.97
C LEU A 30 10.68 -18.67 12.79
N GLN A 31 11.20 -19.43 13.75
CA GLN A 31 12.51 -20.06 13.67
C GLN A 31 12.57 -21.04 12.48
N PHE A 32 11.57 -21.89 12.32
CA PHE A 32 11.47 -22.80 11.18
C PHE A 32 11.44 -22.04 9.83
N TYR A 33 10.68 -20.95 9.77
CA TYR A 33 10.61 -20.07 8.60
C TYR A 33 11.96 -19.41 8.31
N LEU A 34 12.64 -18.90 9.34
CA LEU A 34 13.93 -18.22 9.21
C LEU A 34 15.07 -19.17 8.81
N HIS A 35 14.98 -20.45 9.15
CA HIS A 35 16.02 -21.44 8.82
C HIS A 35 15.76 -22.18 7.50
N ASN A 36 14.55 -22.12 6.95
CA ASN A 36 14.22 -22.83 5.72
C ASN A 36 14.35 -21.93 4.49
N MET A 37 15.45 -22.10 3.75
CA MET A 37 15.78 -21.33 2.55
C MET A 37 14.68 -21.37 1.48
N TYR A 38 13.96 -22.50 1.34
CA TYR A 38 12.87 -22.61 0.36
C TYR A 38 11.66 -21.76 0.73
N ILE A 39 11.33 -21.70 2.02
CA ILE A 39 10.09 -21.08 2.48
C ILE A 39 10.16 -19.56 2.27
N LYS A 40 11.31 -18.93 2.49
CA LYS A 40 11.48 -17.47 2.31
C LYS A 40 11.17 -17.03 0.88
N GLY A 41 11.85 -17.63 -0.11
CA GLY A 41 11.65 -17.29 -1.51
C GLY A 41 10.22 -17.58 -1.99
N LEU A 42 9.67 -18.72 -1.58
CA LEU A 42 8.31 -19.13 -1.98
C LEU A 42 7.23 -18.24 -1.35
N THR A 43 7.43 -17.79 -0.12
CA THR A 43 6.50 -16.89 0.58
C THR A 43 6.48 -15.51 -0.08
N LEU A 44 7.64 -14.96 -0.44
CA LEU A 44 7.71 -13.69 -1.19
C LEU A 44 7.06 -13.80 -2.57
N LEU A 45 7.30 -14.89 -3.29
CA LEU A 45 6.67 -15.15 -4.59
C LEU A 45 5.14 -15.30 -4.47
N PHE A 46 4.67 -15.96 -3.42
CA PHE A 46 3.26 -16.10 -3.12
C PHE A 46 2.61 -14.75 -2.81
N ILE A 47 3.23 -13.96 -1.93
CA ILE A 47 2.75 -12.61 -1.58
C ILE A 47 2.70 -11.72 -2.83
N PHE A 48 3.76 -11.72 -3.64
CA PHE A 48 3.77 -11.01 -4.93
C PHE A 48 2.58 -11.42 -5.80
N SER A 49 2.36 -12.73 -5.97
CA SER A 49 1.30 -13.27 -6.81
C SER A 49 -0.09 -12.85 -6.30
N VAL A 50 -0.30 -12.91 -4.98
CA VAL A 50 -1.54 -12.43 -4.35
C VAL A 50 -1.72 -10.93 -4.60
N VAL A 51 -0.70 -10.10 -4.37
CA VAL A 51 -0.78 -8.65 -4.60
C VAL A 51 -1.15 -8.33 -6.05
N VAL A 52 -0.48 -8.97 -7.01
CA VAL A 52 -0.73 -8.80 -8.44
C VAL A 52 -2.16 -9.21 -8.81
N LEU A 53 -2.62 -10.37 -8.35
CA LEU A 53 -3.97 -10.87 -8.64
C LEU A 53 -5.07 -10.07 -7.93
N SER A 54 -4.87 -9.70 -6.66
CA SER A 54 -5.84 -8.95 -5.86
C SER A 54 -6.07 -7.54 -6.39
N LYS A 55 -5.01 -6.86 -6.84
CA LYS A 55 -5.10 -5.51 -7.41
C LYS A 55 -5.20 -5.48 -8.93
N ARG A 56 -5.19 -6.66 -9.57
CA ARG A 56 -5.24 -6.84 -11.03
C ARG A 56 -4.21 -5.96 -11.74
N PHE A 57 -2.97 -5.95 -11.22
CA PHE A 57 -1.89 -5.17 -11.82
C PHE A 57 -1.59 -5.71 -13.22
N THR A 58 -1.38 -4.80 -14.16
CA THR A 58 -1.00 -5.09 -15.54
C THR A 58 0.12 -4.14 -15.96
N TRP A 59 0.80 -4.43 -17.07
CA TRP A 59 1.84 -3.54 -17.60
C TRP A 59 1.34 -2.09 -17.82
N LYS A 60 0.07 -1.92 -18.18
CA LYS A 60 -0.59 -0.61 -18.31
C LYS A 60 -0.85 0.08 -16.96
N ASN A 61 -1.09 -0.71 -15.91
CA ASN A 61 -1.51 -0.23 -14.60
C ASN A 61 -0.44 -0.57 -13.55
N ASN A 62 0.74 0.05 -13.66
CA ASN A 62 1.74 0.09 -12.59
C ASN A 62 2.46 -1.22 -12.21
N MET A 63 2.34 -2.30 -13.00
CA MET A 63 3.02 -3.58 -12.66
C MET A 63 4.54 -3.46 -12.55
N VAL A 64 5.16 -2.55 -13.30
CA VAL A 64 6.61 -2.25 -13.23
C VAL A 64 7.05 -1.87 -11.82
N TYR A 65 6.29 -1.01 -11.12
CA TYR A 65 6.64 -0.57 -9.77
C TYR A 65 6.51 -1.69 -8.74
N VAL A 66 5.52 -2.55 -8.91
CA VAL A 66 5.33 -3.74 -8.06
C VAL A 66 6.50 -4.70 -8.24
N ILE A 67 6.88 -4.98 -9.48
CA ILE A 67 8.06 -5.81 -9.79
C ILE A 67 9.32 -5.20 -9.17
N ALA A 68 9.56 -3.90 -9.34
CA ALA A 68 10.74 -3.23 -8.80
C ALA A 68 10.81 -3.32 -7.27
N GLY A 69 9.69 -3.05 -6.57
CA GLY A 69 9.62 -3.13 -5.12
C GLY A 69 9.87 -4.54 -4.59
N PHE A 70 9.24 -5.56 -5.17
CA PHE A 70 9.45 -6.95 -4.76
C PHE A 70 10.84 -7.46 -5.13
N THR A 71 11.43 -7.00 -6.23
CA THR A 71 12.81 -7.34 -6.60
C THR A 71 13.79 -6.86 -5.53
N LEU A 72 13.68 -5.60 -5.10
CA LEU A 72 14.53 -5.06 -4.04
C LEU A 72 14.36 -5.81 -2.72
N LEU A 73 13.11 -6.08 -2.32
CA LEU A 73 12.83 -6.81 -1.08
C LEU A 73 13.41 -8.23 -1.12
N SER A 74 13.22 -8.96 -2.23
CA SER A 74 13.71 -10.34 -2.35
C SER A 74 15.23 -10.42 -2.40
N MET A 75 15.88 -9.47 -3.07
CA MET A 75 17.34 -9.36 -3.07
C MET A 75 17.90 -9.22 -1.64
N LEU A 76 17.27 -8.39 -0.81
CA LEU A 76 17.70 -8.15 0.57
C LEU A 76 17.42 -9.33 1.50
N LEU A 77 16.30 -10.03 1.29
CA LEU A 77 15.85 -11.11 2.18
C LEU A 77 16.39 -12.49 1.79
N ASP A 78 16.82 -12.68 0.54
CA ASP A 78 17.21 -13.97 -0.03
C ASP A 78 18.58 -13.89 -0.73
N THR A 79 19.61 -13.43 0.00
CA THR A 79 20.96 -13.26 -0.53
C THR A 79 21.65 -14.61 -0.81
N SER A 80 21.57 -15.55 0.14
CA SER A 80 22.06 -16.93 -0.01
C SER A 80 21.24 -17.74 -1.02
N GLY A 81 20.00 -17.30 -1.29
CA GLY A 81 19.11 -17.92 -2.26
C GLY A 81 18.56 -19.25 -1.76
N ASN A 82 18.03 -20.01 -2.72
CA ASN A 82 17.56 -21.36 -2.52
C ASN A 82 18.06 -22.24 -3.66
N PRO A 83 17.95 -23.58 -3.57
CA PRO A 83 18.45 -24.46 -4.62
C PRO A 83 17.88 -24.18 -6.02
N VAL A 84 16.67 -23.63 -6.14
CA VAL A 84 16.10 -23.25 -7.44
C VAL A 84 16.75 -21.96 -7.98
N THR A 85 16.89 -20.93 -7.14
CA THR A 85 17.55 -19.68 -7.55
C THR A 85 19.07 -19.80 -7.63
N ASN A 86 19.68 -20.81 -7.04
CA ASN A 86 21.12 -21.02 -7.10
C ASN A 86 21.55 -21.76 -8.36
N LYS A 87 20.67 -22.52 -9.01
CA LYS A 87 21.01 -23.28 -10.23
C LYS A 87 21.50 -22.40 -11.39
N PRO A 88 20.85 -21.26 -11.74
CA PRO A 88 21.38 -20.38 -12.76
C PRO A 88 22.74 -19.77 -12.39
N LEU A 89 22.96 -19.53 -11.09
CA LEU A 89 24.24 -18.99 -10.60
C LEU A 89 25.35 -20.03 -10.71
N GLU A 90 25.05 -21.27 -10.36
CA GLU A 90 25.92 -22.43 -10.51
C GLU A 90 26.38 -22.59 -11.97
N TRP A 91 25.49 -22.41 -12.95
CA TRP A 91 25.87 -22.46 -14.36
C TRP A 91 26.86 -21.35 -14.74
N VAL A 92 26.65 -20.13 -14.23
CA VAL A 92 27.54 -18.98 -14.49
C VAL A 92 28.94 -19.22 -13.91
N VAL A 93 29.03 -19.81 -12.71
CA VAL A 93 30.31 -20.03 -12.02
C VAL A 93 30.93 -21.39 -12.30
N SER A 94 30.21 -22.31 -12.96
CA SER A 94 30.66 -23.67 -13.27
C SER A 94 32.03 -23.78 -13.98
N PRO A 95 32.46 -22.82 -14.84
CA PRO A 95 33.80 -22.89 -15.41
C PRO A 95 34.92 -22.65 -14.39
N ILE A 96 34.59 -22.03 -13.25
CA ILE A 96 35.53 -21.63 -12.19
C ILE A 96 35.58 -22.70 -11.10
N GLY A 97 34.45 -23.30 -10.77
CA GLY A 97 34.34 -24.34 -9.74
C GLY A 97 32.90 -24.69 -9.40
N GLU A 98 32.72 -25.44 -8.32
CA GLU A 98 31.41 -25.84 -7.80
C GLU A 98 30.88 -24.80 -6.81
N LEU A 99 29.63 -24.35 -6.99
CA LEU A 99 28.99 -23.43 -6.06
C LEU A 99 28.58 -24.18 -4.78
N GLN A 100 29.08 -23.75 -3.64
CA GLN A 100 28.72 -24.29 -2.33
C GLN A 100 28.11 -23.21 -1.43
N VAL A 101 27.15 -23.63 -0.61
CA VAL A 101 26.60 -22.80 0.48
C VAL A 101 27.27 -23.28 1.75
N MET A 102 28.19 -22.48 2.28
CA MET A 102 28.88 -22.75 3.53
C MET A 102 28.16 -22.05 4.68
N GLN A 103 27.91 -22.78 5.75
CA GLN A 103 27.25 -22.25 6.94
C GLN A 103 28.31 -21.99 8.01
N ASP A 104 28.55 -20.72 8.31
CA ASP A 104 29.45 -20.29 9.37
C ASP A 104 28.67 -20.08 10.67
N VAL A 105 29.10 -20.77 11.72
CA VAL A 105 28.54 -20.62 13.06
C VAL A 105 29.54 -19.83 13.91
N SER A 106 29.22 -18.56 14.13
CA SER A 106 30.04 -17.67 14.96
C SER A 106 29.42 -17.52 16.35
N ASN A 107 30.23 -17.67 17.40
CA ASN A 107 29.83 -17.38 18.77
C ASN A 107 30.33 -15.95 19.09
N TYR A 108 29.41 -15.02 19.25
CA TYR A 108 29.74 -13.61 19.52
C TYR A 108 29.49 -13.21 20.98
N ALA A 109 28.74 -14.02 21.74
CA ALA A 109 28.55 -13.86 23.17
C ALA A 109 28.25 -15.21 23.85
N PRO A 110 28.50 -15.36 25.17
CA PRO A 110 28.26 -16.61 25.88
C PRO A 110 26.83 -17.13 25.72
N GLY A 111 26.65 -18.24 24.99
CA GLY A 111 25.35 -18.84 24.70
C GLY A 111 24.61 -18.26 23.48
N GLU A 112 25.16 -17.25 22.81
CA GLU A 112 24.59 -16.64 21.61
C GLU A 112 25.39 -17.02 20.37
N TYR A 113 24.70 -17.58 19.38
CA TYR A 113 25.28 -18.03 18.13
C TYR A 113 24.66 -17.26 16.97
N ALA A 114 25.48 -16.78 16.04
CA ALA A 114 25.05 -16.26 14.75
C ALA A 114 25.41 -17.26 13.67
N ILE A 115 24.39 -17.70 12.94
CA ILE A 115 24.51 -18.57 11.77
C ILE A 115 24.48 -17.66 10.54
N THR A 116 25.52 -17.71 9.72
CA THR A 116 25.62 -16.97 8.47
C THR A 116 25.85 -17.94 7.32
N ASP A 117 25.03 -17.85 6.28
CA ASP A 117 25.19 -18.65 5.07
C ASP A 117 25.95 -17.83 4.01
N ASN A 118 27.12 -18.32 3.61
CA ASN A 118 27.98 -17.70 2.61
C ASN A 118 28.05 -18.57 1.34
N LEU A 119 27.92 -17.93 0.17
CA LEU A 119 28.10 -18.60 -1.12
C LEU A 119 29.57 -18.54 -1.52
N THR A 120 30.18 -19.70 -1.68
CA THR A 120 31.58 -19.85 -2.06
C THR A 120 31.71 -20.74 -3.30
N ILE A 121 32.85 -20.64 -3.99
CA ILE A 121 33.19 -21.50 -5.13
C ILE A 121 34.33 -22.41 -4.70
N LEU A 122 34.10 -23.72 -4.74
CA LEU A 122 35.14 -24.72 -4.55
C LEU A 122 35.80 -25.03 -5.90
N LYS A 123 37.07 -24.65 -6.06
CA LYS A 123 37.85 -24.97 -7.26
C LYS A 123 38.33 -26.42 -7.23
N GLN A 124 38.69 -26.96 -8.41
CA GLN A 124 39.19 -28.33 -8.55
C GLN A 124 40.49 -28.62 -7.78
N ASN A 125 41.29 -27.59 -7.49
CA ASN A 125 42.51 -27.67 -6.70
C ASN A 125 42.25 -27.66 -5.17
N GLY A 126 40.99 -27.61 -4.74
CA GLY A 126 40.59 -27.52 -3.33
C GLY A 126 40.62 -26.10 -2.74
N GLU A 127 40.96 -25.09 -3.54
CA GLU A 127 40.92 -23.69 -3.11
C GLU A 127 39.46 -23.20 -3.03
N VAL A 128 39.11 -22.53 -1.93
CA VAL A 128 37.81 -21.90 -1.74
C VAL A 128 37.91 -20.43 -2.13
N LEU A 129 37.05 -20.01 -3.06
CA LEU A 129 36.96 -18.63 -3.51
C LEU A 129 35.66 -18.00 -3.03
N GLU A 130 35.78 -16.93 -2.25
CA GLU A 130 34.63 -16.17 -1.78
C GLU A 130 34.07 -15.27 -2.88
N LEU A 131 32.76 -15.30 -3.06
CA LEU A 131 32.07 -14.40 -3.99
C LEU A 131 31.93 -13.01 -3.38
N SER A 132 32.23 -11.97 -4.18
CA SER A 132 31.99 -10.59 -3.76
C SER A 132 30.51 -10.38 -3.43
N THR A 133 30.23 -9.89 -2.21
CA THR A 133 28.86 -9.60 -1.74
C THR A 133 28.15 -8.61 -2.65
N VAL A 134 28.85 -7.59 -3.16
CA VAL A 134 28.28 -6.58 -4.05
C VAL A 134 27.86 -7.20 -5.38
N TRP A 135 28.72 -8.05 -5.95
CA TRP A 135 28.40 -8.76 -7.19
C TRP A 135 27.22 -9.70 -6.99
N LEU A 136 27.17 -10.42 -5.87
CA LEU A 136 26.07 -11.32 -5.54
C LEU A 136 24.75 -10.55 -5.44
N TYR A 137 24.73 -9.39 -4.77
CA TYR A 137 23.54 -8.54 -4.71
C TYR A 137 23.08 -8.08 -6.10
N LEU A 138 24.01 -7.64 -6.94
CA LEU A 138 23.69 -7.22 -8.31
C LEU A 138 23.11 -8.39 -9.13
N TYR A 139 23.73 -9.56 -9.02
CA TYR A 139 23.25 -10.78 -9.66
C TYR A 139 21.83 -11.14 -9.19
N ARG A 140 21.59 -11.13 -7.87
CA ARG A 140 20.27 -11.41 -7.28
C ARG A 140 19.23 -10.40 -7.72
N PHE A 141 19.57 -9.12 -7.78
CA PHE A 141 18.68 -8.09 -8.27
C PHE A 141 18.20 -8.41 -9.70
N VAL A 142 19.14 -8.70 -10.61
CA VAL A 142 18.80 -9.05 -12.00
C VAL A 142 17.99 -10.35 -12.04
N GLN A 143 18.37 -11.35 -11.26
CA GLN A 143 17.66 -12.62 -11.19
C GLN A 143 16.20 -12.45 -10.75
N TYR A 144 15.94 -11.75 -9.64
CA TYR A 144 14.58 -11.52 -9.14
C TYR A 144 13.78 -10.61 -10.06
N LEU A 145 14.43 -9.63 -10.72
CA LEU A 145 13.78 -8.79 -11.72
C LEU A 145 13.23 -9.62 -12.87
N VAL A 146 14.04 -10.54 -13.40
CA VAL A 146 13.61 -11.47 -14.46
C VAL A 146 12.50 -12.38 -13.95
N LEU A 147 12.66 -13.00 -12.78
CA LEU A 147 11.67 -13.89 -12.19
C LEU A 147 10.29 -13.21 -12.04
N TYR A 148 10.25 -12.04 -11.39
CA TYR A 148 9.00 -11.32 -11.18
C TYR A 148 8.41 -10.75 -12.46
N SER A 149 9.23 -10.38 -13.44
CA SER A 149 8.75 -9.96 -14.76
C SER A 149 8.05 -11.09 -15.51
N VAL A 150 8.65 -12.29 -15.52
CA VAL A 150 8.05 -13.49 -16.13
C VAL A 150 6.75 -13.86 -15.40
N VAL A 151 6.80 -13.99 -14.07
CA VAL A 151 5.62 -14.35 -13.28
C VAL A 151 4.52 -13.29 -13.40
N GLY A 152 4.87 -12.00 -13.30
CA GLY A 152 3.93 -10.90 -13.46
C GLY A 152 3.25 -10.91 -14.85
N THR A 153 3.99 -11.22 -15.90
CA THR A 153 3.44 -11.36 -17.26
C THR A 153 2.47 -12.54 -17.35
N LEU A 154 2.83 -13.71 -16.80
CA LEU A 154 1.94 -14.87 -16.76
C LEU A 154 0.67 -14.58 -15.96
N LEU A 155 0.78 -13.93 -14.80
CA LEU A 155 -0.36 -13.50 -14.00
C LEU A 155 -1.21 -12.47 -14.74
N GLY A 156 -0.60 -11.55 -15.48
CA GLY A 156 -1.29 -10.59 -16.33
C GLY A 156 -2.18 -11.25 -17.39
N ILE A 157 -1.69 -12.32 -18.02
CA ILE A 157 -2.49 -13.14 -18.95
C ILE A 157 -3.68 -13.76 -18.23
N ILE A 158 -3.46 -14.37 -17.04
CA ILE A 158 -4.52 -14.97 -16.23
C ILE A 158 -5.57 -13.94 -15.80
N ILE A 159 -5.15 -12.72 -15.45
CA ILE A 159 -6.05 -11.61 -15.12
C ILE A 159 -6.89 -11.22 -16.34
N GLY A 160 -6.26 -11.14 -17.53
CA GLY A 160 -6.94 -10.83 -18.78
C GLY A 160 -8.01 -11.86 -19.19
N MET A 161 -7.85 -13.12 -18.78
CA MET A 161 -8.84 -14.18 -19.01
C MET A 161 -10.05 -14.09 -18.07
N ARG A 162 -9.96 -13.34 -16.95
CA ARG A 162 -11.10 -13.21 -16.03
C ARG A 162 -12.05 -12.11 -16.53
N PRO A 163 -13.37 -12.36 -16.55
CA PRO A 163 -14.32 -11.33 -16.91
C PRO A 163 -14.11 -10.12 -16.00
N GLN A 164 -13.96 -8.95 -16.62
CA GLN A 164 -14.01 -7.70 -15.87
C GLN A 164 -15.41 -7.67 -15.24
N ARG A 165 -15.45 -7.69 -13.91
CA ARG A 165 -16.67 -7.22 -13.23
C ARG A 165 -16.67 -5.74 -13.56
N GLU A 166 -17.37 -5.38 -14.63
CA GLU A 166 -17.93 -4.05 -14.77
C GLU A 166 -18.77 -3.89 -13.50
N ILE A 167 -18.20 -3.20 -12.51
CA ILE A 167 -19.03 -2.61 -11.49
C ILE A 167 -19.81 -1.57 -12.29
N PRO A 168 -21.13 -1.74 -12.51
CA PRO A 168 -21.87 -0.69 -13.15
C PRO A 168 -21.66 0.52 -12.24
N PHE A 169 -20.88 1.49 -12.72
CA PHE A 169 -21.10 2.84 -12.29
C PHE A 169 -22.57 3.04 -12.61
N ILE A 170 -23.39 3.23 -11.58
CA ILE A 170 -24.73 3.77 -11.75
C ILE A 170 -24.47 5.19 -12.28
N GLN A 171 -24.22 5.28 -13.59
CA GLN A 171 -24.52 6.46 -14.34
C GLN A 171 -26.01 6.57 -14.17
N THR A 172 -26.43 7.56 -13.38
CA THR A 172 -27.80 8.05 -13.39
C THR A 172 -28.05 8.50 -14.83
N THR A 173 -28.45 7.57 -15.69
CA THR A 173 -28.81 7.84 -17.06
C THR A 173 -30.00 8.79 -16.99
N ALA A 174 -29.77 9.99 -17.51
CA ALA A 174 -30.70 11.10 -17.57
C ALA A 174 -31.84 10.86 -18.58
N GLU A 175 -32.31 9.62 -18.73
CA GLU A 175 -33.24 9.23 -19.81
C GLU A 175 -34.39 8.32 -19.33
N THR A 176 -34.70 8.30 -18.04
CA THR A 176 -36.08 8.01 -17.65
C THR A 176 -36.87 9.32 -17.79
N PRO A 177 -37.85 9.42 -18.71
CA PRO A 177 -38.71 10.59 -18.77
C PRO A 177 -39.35 10.76 -17.39
N LEU A 178 -39.16 11.93 -16.77
CA LEU A 178 -39.75 12.21 -15.48
C LEU A 178 -41.27 11.99 -15.60
N THR A 179 -41.84 11.28 -14.65
CA THR A 179 -43.30 11.17 -14.59
C THR A 179 -43.88 12.57 -14.39
N ALA A 180 -45.05 12.89 -14.95
CA ALA A 180 -45.64 14.24 -14.85
C ALA A 180 -45.73 14.78 -13.41
N GLU A 181 -45.90 13.90 -12.41
CA GLU A 181 -45.85 14.25 -10.99
C GLU A 181 -44.46 14.69 -10.51
N GLN A 182 -43.40 14.07 -11.02
CA GLN A 182 -42.01 14.40 -10.67
C GLN A 182 -41.60 15.74 -11.29
N GLU A 183 -42.06 16.05 -12.50
CA GLU A 183 -41.86 17.36 -13.12
C GLU A 183 -42.58 18.47 -12.35
N LEU A 184 -43.82 18.25 -11.93
CA LEU A 184 -44.57 19.20 -11.09
C LEU A 184 -43.88 19.45 -9.75
N ARG A 185 -43.37 18.40 -9.09
CA ARG A 185 -42.60 18.52 -7.84
C ARG A 185 -41.28 19.24 -8.05
N ALA A 186 -40.56 18.95 -9.12
CA ALA A 186 -39.32 19.63 -9.46
C ALA A 186 -39.55 21.12 -9.78
N ALA A 187 -40.60 21.44 -10.52
CA ALA A 187 -40.99 22.82 -10.84
C ALA A 187 -41.43 23.60 -9.59
N ALA A 188 -42.21 22.98 -8.70
CA ALA A 188 -42.61 23.58 -7.43
C ALA A 188 -41.41 23.82 -6.49
N GLU A 189 -40.46 22.87 -6.43
CA GLU A 189 -39.23 23.00 -5.65
C GLU A 189 -38.30 24.08 -6.24
N MET A 190 -38.18 24.16 -7.56
CA MET A 190 -37.45 25.23 -8.27
C MET A 190 -38.07 26.60 -7.99
N LYS A 191 -39.40 26.70 -8.02
CA LYS A 191 -40.13 27.93 -7.69
C LYS A 191 -39.92 28.34 -6.23
N ARG A 192 -40.00 27.40 -5.29
CA ARG A 192 -39.73 27.65 -3.86
C ARG A 192 -38.28 28.12 -3.64
N ARG A 193 -37.32 27.57 -4.37
CA ARG A 193 -35.90 27.99 -4.29
C ARG A 193 -35.66 29.37 -4.91
N ALA A 194 -36.34 29.70 -6.01
CA ALA A 194 -36.29 31.02 -6.61
C ALA A 194 -36.90 32.10 -5.67
N GLU A 195 -38.02 31.77 -5.03
CA GLU A 195 -38.67 32.62 -4.03
C GLU A 195 -37.78 32.79 -2.78
N ALA A 196 -37.15 31.71 -2.29
CA ALA A 196 -36.21 31.77 -1.17
C ALA A 196 -34.90 32.51 -1.49
N GLY A 197 -34.42 32.47 -2.74
CA GLY A 197 -33.22 33.19 -3.19
C GLY A 197 -33.41 34.70 -3.43
N SER A 198 -34.65 35.20 -3.33
CA SER A 198 -35.01 36.60 -3.60
C SER A 198 -34.85 37.55 -2.41
N VAL A 199 -34.75 37.03 -1.18
CA VAL A 199 -34.48 37.83 0.02
C VAL A 199 -33.01 37.64 0.39
N ARG A 200 -32.12 38.40 -0.26
CA ARG A 200 -30.68 38.40 0.07
C ARG A 200 -30.46 39.36 1.26
N PRO A 201 -29.96 38.89 2.42
CA PRO A 201 -29.65 39.78 3.53
C PRO A 201 -28.48 40.71 3.17
N ILE A 202 -28.76 42.01 3.09
CA ILE A 202 -27.75 43.05 2.94
C ILE A 202 -27.05 43.22 4.31
N PRO A 203 -25.70 43.31 4.36
CA PRO A 203 -25.00 43.52 5.63
C PRO A 203 -25.51 44.79 6.35
N PRO A 204 -25.70 44.75 7.69
CA PRO A 204 -26.08 45.93 8.47
C PRO A 204 -25.10 47.09 8.28
N GLN A 205 -25.58 48.35 8.32
CA GLN A 205 -24.76 49.54 8.05
C GLN A 205 -23.50 49.65 8.92
N GLU A 206 -23.55 49.20 10.17
CA GLU A 206 -22.40 49.19 11.09
C GLU A 206 -21.22 48.33 10.57
N ILE A 207 -21.54 47.24 9.85
CA ILE A 207 -20.53 46.36 9.25
C ILE A 207 -19.91 47.01 8.02
N LEU A 208 -20.68 47.80 7.26
CA LEU A 208 -20.18 48.48 6.06
C LEU A 208 -19.13 49.54 6.38
N ASP A 209 -19.30 50.29 7.48
CA ASP A 209 -18.30 51.28 7.90
C ASP A 209 -17.00 50.61 8.35
N THR A 210 -17.11 49.46 9.02
CA THR A 210 -15.97 48.62 9.40
C THR A 210 -15.24 48.06 8.17
N VAL A 211 -15.99 47.62 7.15
CA VAL A 211 -15.45 47.12 5.87
C VAL A 211 -14.71 48.22 5.11
N ARG A 212 -15.25 49.45 5.08
CA ARG A 212 -14.57 50.61 4.46
C ARG A 212 -13.26 50.96 5.16
N GLN A 213 -13.25 50.91 6.50
CA GLN A 213 -12.02 51.15 7.26
C GLN A 213 -10.98 50.04 7.01
N MET A 214 -11.39 48.77 7.04
CA MET A 214 -10.50 47.63 6.75
C MET A 214 -9.92 47.68 5.33
N LYS A 215 -10.68 48.21 4.35
CA LYS A 215 -10.18 48.44 2.99
C LYS A 215 -9.09 49.51 2.97
N LYS A 216 -9.30 50.66 3.65
CA LYS A 216 -8.30 51.73 3.76
C LYS A 216 -7.02 51.25 4.45
N ASP A 217 -7.14 50.36 5.43
CA ASP A 217 -6.02 49.78 6.15
C ASP A 217 -5.30 48.65 5.37
N GLY A 218 -5.68 48.39 4.11
CA GLY A 218 -5.08 47.35 3.26
C GLY A 218 -5.49 45.91 3.61
N LYS A 219 -6.46 45.70 4.50
CA LYS A 219 -6.89 44.38 5.00
C LYS A 219 -8.03 43.79 4.16
N LEU A 220 -7.85 43.71 2.84
CA LEU A 220 -8.89 43.33 1.87
C LEU A 220 -9.52 41.94 2.15
N ILE A 221 -8.69 40.94 2.50
CA ILE A 221 -9.17 39.58 2.77
C ILE A 221 -10.07 39.53 4.02
N ALA A 222 -9.72 40.30 5.06
CA ALA A 222 -10.53 40.39 6.28
C ALA A 222 -11.87 41.09 6.02
N ALA A 223 -11.86 42.15 5.20
CA ALA A 223 -13.07 42.85 4.77
C ALA A 223 -14.03 41.93 3.98
N ILE A 224 -13.51 41.15 3.03
CA ILE A 224 -14.30 40.17 2.26
C ILE A 224 -14.88 39.09 3.18
N LYS A 225 -14.08 38.60 4.15
CA LYS A 225 -14.53 37.61 5.12
C LYS A 225 -15.68 38.14 5.98
N LEU A 226 -15.59 39.40 6.42
CA LEU A 226 -16.62 40.03 7.25
C LEU A 226 -17.93 40.21 6.47
N VAL A 227 -17.87 40.63 5.20
CA VAL A 227 -19.06 40.72 4.33
C VAL A 227 -19.73 39.35 4.17
N ARG A 228 -18.96 38.28 3.95
CA ARG A 228 -19.49 36.91 3.82
C ARG A 228 -20.06 36.32 5.10
N GLN A 229 -19.67 36.83 6.26
CA GLN A 229 -20.21 36.39 7.54
C GLN A 229 -21.58 37.01 7.84
N HIS A 230 -21.85 38.17 7.24
CA HIS A 230 -23.08 38.94 7.44
C HIS A 230 -23.95 39.05 6.18
N SER A 231 -23.62 38.27 5.14
CA SER A 231 -24.42 38.12 3.92
C SER A 231 -24.23 36.73 3.32
N ASP A 232 -25.23 36.27 2.55
CA ASP A 232 -25.15 35.01 1.81
C ASP A 232 -24.39 35.13 0.48
N MET A 233 -23.52 36.13 0.33
CA MET A 233 -22.76 36.36 -0.89
C MET A 233 -21.72 35.25 -1.11
N SER A 234 -21.63 34.79 -2.36
CA SER A 234 -20.52 33.94 -2.78
C SER A 234 -19.18 34.69 -2.65
N LEU A 235 -18.07 33.95 -2.64
CA LEU A 235 -16.74 34.56 -2.49
C LEU A 235 -16.43 35.60 -3.59
N GLY A 236 -16.89 35.34 -4.82
CA GLY A 236 -16.72 36.26 -5.95
C GLY A 236 -17.56 37.53 -5.81
N GLU A 237 -18.83 37.39 -5.42
CA GLU A 237 -19.74 38.53 -5.20
C GLU A 237 -19.27 39.39 -4.02
N ALA A 238 -18.88 38.79 -2.90
CA ALA A 238 -18.37 39.51 -1.75
C ALA A 238 -17.07 40.28 -2.06
N LYS A 239 -16.21 39.71 -2.91
CA LYS A 239 -15.00 40.40 -3.40
C LYS A 239 -15.37 41.62 -4.24
N GLN A 240 -16.23 41.44 -5.23
CA GLN A 240 -16.68 42.54 -6.09
C GLN A 240 -17.37 43.65 -5.29
N TYR A 241 -18.19 43.27 -4.31
CA TYR A 241 -18.89 44.21 -3.43
C TYR A 241 -17.91 45.06 -2.60
N VAL A 242 -16.90 44.44 -1.99
CA VAL A 242 -15.86 45.17 -1.22
C VAL A 242 -14.98 46.03 -2.12
N GLU A 243 -14.71 45.60 -3.35
CA GLU A 243 -13.94 46.38 -4.33
C GLU A 243 -14.69 47.65 -4.77
N GLN A 244 -16.03 47.62 -4.80
CA GLN A 244 -16.88 48.76 -5.19
C GLN A 244 -17.15 49.78 -4.06
N LEU A 245 -16.93 49.42 -2.80
CA LEU A 245 -17.11 50.29 -1.61
C LEU A 245 -16.04 51.37 -1.45
#